data_AF-A0A2U2DGQ4-F1
#
_entry.id   AF-A0A2U2DGQ4-F1
#
_cell.length_a   1.000
_cell.length_b   1.000
_cell.length_c   1.000
_cell.angle_alpha   90.00
_cell.angle_beta   90.00
_cell.angle_gamma   90.00
#
_symmetry.space_group_name_H-M   'P 1'
#
loop_
_entity.id
_entity.type
_entity.pdbx_description
1 polymer ?
#
loop_
_entity_poly.entity_id
_entity_poly.type
_entity_poly.pdbx_seq_one_letter_code
_entity_poly.pdbx_strand_id
1 'polypeptide(L)'
;MSRPAVNIHGTAIVIGTCGLLFVGPSGIGKSSLAFSCLAQARREGLFSALVSDDQVFVSQQSGRVVARAPDAITGLIEVRGSGIVETETLSPALLHYAVLPVDLRNSDRLPAEGEHFELFEGALLPLLRIAATVPDPLAVLSAFIAFNGKPPSGGDSSPNLRRF
;
A
#
# COMPACT_ATOMS: atom_id res chain seq x y z
N MET A 1 10.85 22.87 1.38
CA MET A 1 9.70 23.18 2.25
C MET A 1 8.87 21.90 2.37
N SER A 2 8.65 21.36 3.57
CA SER A 2 7.79 20.18 3.77
C SER A 2 6.33 20.61 3.85
N ARG A 3 5.48 20.10 2.95
CA ARG A 3 4.04 20.32 3.01
C ARG A 3 3.45 19.60 4.24
N PRO A 4 2.48 20.19 4.96
CA PRO A 4 1.78 19.49 6.04
C PRO A 4 1.14 18.20 5.53
N ALA A 5 1.07 17.18 6.39
CA ALA A 5 0.55 15.88 6.02
C ALA A 5 -0.93 15.96 5.61
N VAL A 6 -1.29 15.20 4.58
CA VAL A 6 -2.66 15.03 4.07
C VAL A 6 -3.21 13.72 4.63
N ASN A 7 -4.47 13.70 5.05
CA ASN A 7 -5.14 12.48 5.46
C ASN A 7 -5.68 11.74 4.24
N ILE A 8 -5.23 10.50 4.03
CA ILE A 8 -5.72 9.59 3.00
C ILE A 8 -6.52 8.48 3.66
N HIS A 9 -7.76 8.27 3.20
CA HIS A 9 -8.56 7.15 3.66
C HIS A 9 -8.10 5.85 2.99
N GLY A 10 -7.54 4.94 3.79
CA GLY A 10 -6.89 3.74 3.29
C GLY A 10 -6.19 2.96 4.38
N THR A 11 -5.47 1.92 3.98
CA THR A 11 -4.68 1.08 4.89
C THR A 11 -3.25 1.02 4.37
N ALA A 12 -2.27 1.37 5.20
CA ALA A 12 -0.86 1.33 4.84
C ALA A 12 -0.13 0.25 5.63
N ILE A 13 0.68 -0.56 4.94
CA ILE A 13 1.50 -1.62 5.53
C ILE A 13 2.91 -1.59 4.96
N VAL A 14 3.84 -2.25 5.63
CA VAL A 14 5.18 -2.58 5.12
C VAL A 14 5.34 -4.09 5.08
N ILE A 15 5.79 -4.63 3.95
CA ILE A 15 6.26 -6.02 3.83
C ILE A 15 7.73 -6.00 3.41
N GLY A 16 8.61 -6.59 4.22
CA GLY A 16 10.06 -6.46 4.07
C GLY A 16 10.48 -4.99 4.07
N THR A 17 10.94 -4.49 2.93
CA THR A 17 11.30 -3.07 2.75
C THR A 17 10.27 -2.29 1.92
N CYS A 18 9.15 -2.91 1.54
CA CYS A 18 8.17 -2.34 0.63
C CYS A 18 6.93 -1.85 1.38
N GLY A 19 6.77 -0.54 1.53
CA GLY A 19 5.51 0.08 1.92
C GLY A 19 4.46 0.10 0.81
N LEU A 20 3.26 -0.33 1.16
CA LEU A 20 2.08 -0.44 0.30
C LEU A 20 0.94 0.38 0.92
N LEU A 21 0.22 1.13 0.09
CA LEU A 21 -0.98 1.87 0.48
C LEU A 21 -2.20 1.35 -0.27
N PHE A 22 -3.12 0.73 0.46
CA PHE A 22 -4.38 0.22 -0.07
C PHE A 22 -5.40 1.37 -0.11
N VAL A 23 -5.90 1.66 -1.31
CA VAL A 23 -6.81 2.78 -1.61
C VAL A 23 -8.06 2.31 -2.33
N GLY A 24 -9.06 3.18 -2.46
CA GLY A 24 -10.32 2.90 -3.13
C GLY A 24 -11.56 3.15 -2.26
N PRO A 25 -12.76 2.94 -2.82
CA PRO A 25 -14.01 3.25 -2.14
C PRO A 25 -14.18 2.47 -0.83
N SER A 26 -15.02 3.00 0.07
CA SER A 26 -15.37 2.27 1.30
C SER A 26 -16.03 0.93 0.95
N GLY A 27 -15.71 -0.12 1.71
CA GLY A 27 -16.27 -1.46 1.49
C GLY A 27 -15.61 -2.31 0.40
N ILE A 28 -14.66 -1.79 -0.38
CA ILE A 28 -13.97 -2.56 -1.44
C ILE A 28 -12.97 -3.61 -0.90
N GLY A 29 -12.69 -3.60 0.41
CA GLY A 29 -11.81 -4.57 1.05
C GLY A 29 -10.36 -4.12 1.28
N LYS A 30 -10.08 -2.81 1.36
CA LYS A 30 -8.73 -2.25 1.62
C LYS A 30 -8.05 -2.90 2.84
N SER A 31 -8.66 -2.78 4.01
CA SER A 31 -8.12 -3.29 5.27
C SER A 31 -8.03 -4.82 5.27
N SER A 32 -9.04 -5.51 4.72
CA SER A 32 -9.04 -6.97 4.63
C SER A 32 -7.90 -7.50 3.74
N LEU A 33 -7.64 -6.85 2.61
CA LEU A 33 -6.57 -7.24 1.70
C LEU A 33 -5.18 -6.94 2.30
N ALA A 34 -5.02 -5.79 2.95
CA ALA A 34 -3.82 -5.43 3.67
C ALA A 34 -3.53 -6.41 4.82
N PHE A 35 -4.55 -6.76 5.61
CA PHE A 35 -4.44 -7.75 6.68
C PHE A 35 -4.05 -9.13 6.15
N SER A 36 -4.63 -9.58 5.04
CA SER A 36 -4.24 -10.83 4.39
C SER A 36 -2.76 -10.83 3.96
N CYS A 37 -2.25 -9.71 3.44
CA CYS A 37 -0.83 -9.58 3.10
C CYS A 37 0.07 -9.66 4.35
N LEU A 38 -0.30 -8.97 5.44
CA LEU A 38 0.42 -9.06 6.71
C LEU A 38 0.44 -10.50 7.24
N ALA A 39 -0.71 -11.18 7.24
CA ALA A 39 -0.83 -12.56 7.70
C ALA A 39 -0.05 -13.56 6.83
N GLN A 40 0.00 -13.34 5.51
CA GLN A 40 0.82 -14.13 4.58
C GLN A 40 2.31 -13.94 4.84
N ALA A 41 2.77 -12.70 4.89
CA ALA A 41 4.17 -12.37 5.16
C ALA A 41 4.66 -12.96 6.48
N ARG A 42 3.86 -12.88 7.56
CA ARG A 42 4.19 -13.51 8.85
C ARG A 42 4.37 -15.02 8.75
N ARG A 43 3.48 -15.71 8.04
CA ARG A 43 3.57 -17.16 7.84
C ARG A 43 4.82 -17.55 7.04
N GLU A 44 5.25 -16.68 6.14
CA GLU A 44 6.48 -16.84 5.33
C GLU A 44 7.75 -16.38 6.07
N GLY A 45 7.65 -15.86 7.30
CA GLY A 45 8.79 -15.35 8.06
C GLY A 45 9.34 -14.02 7.56
N LEU A 46 8.58 -13.29 6.74
CA LEU A 46 8.94 -11.97 6.26
C LEU A 46 8.56 -10.91 7.31
N PHE A 47 9.40 -9.88 7.44
CA PHE A 47 9.03 -8.70 8.23
C PHE A 47 7.74 -8.09 7.67
N SER A 48 6.79 -7.80 8.56
CA SER A 48 5.52 -7.18 8.15
C SER A 48 4.92 -6.35 9.27
N ALA A 49 4.56 -5.11 8.97
CA ALA A 49 4.03 -4.20 9.97
C ALA A 49 2.90 -3.33 9.40
N LEU A 50 1.92 -3.02 10.24
CA LEU A 50 0.91 -2.01 9.95
C LEU A 50 1.52 -0.63 10.12
N VAL A 51 1.33 0.24 9.13
CA VAL A 51 1.65 1.66 9.25
C VAL A 51 0.44 2.40 9.82
N SER A 52 -0.74 2.21 9.24
CA SER A 52 -2.02 2.74 9.75
C SER A 52 -3.20 2.08 9.03
N ASP A 53 -4.37 2.03 9.66
CA ASP A 53 -5.65 1.64 9.05
C ASP A 53 -6.67 2.79 9.14
N ASP A 54 -7.64 2.81 8.22
CA ASP A 54 -8.67 3.85 8.02
C ASP A 54 -8.15 5.26 7.67
N GLN A 55 -7.24 5.82 8.46
CA GLN A 55 -6.66 7.16 8.27
C GLN A 55 -5.14 7.07 8.19
N VAL A 56 -4.59 7.50 7.07
CA VAL A 56 -3.15 7.50 6.82
C VAL A 56 -2.67 8.93 6.60
N PHE A 57 -1.83 9.44 7.49
CA PHE A 57 -1.23 10.76 7.31
C PHE A 57 -0.03 10.66 6.38
N VAL A 58 -0.15 11.26 5.20
CA VAL A 58 0.83 11.20 4.12
C VAL A 58 1.51 12.54 3.93
N SER A 59 2.84 12.54 3.85
CA SER A 59 3.66 13.70 3.52
C SER A 59 4.72 13.34 2.49
N GLN A 60 5.39 14.34 1.91
CA GLN A 60 6.52 14.13 1.00
C GLN A 60 7.80 14.70 1.61
N GLN A 61 8.86 13.88 1.65
CA GLN A 61 10.17 14.25 2.18
C GLN A 61 11.24 13.82 1.17
N SER A 62 12.01 14.79 0.66
CA SER A 62 13.08 14.54 -0.33
C SER A 62 12.61 13.69 -1.53
N GLY A 63 11.44 14.03 -2.07
CA GLY A 63 10.81 13.33 -3.20
C GLY A 63 10.13 12.00 -2.85
N ARG A 64 10.23 11.52 -1.60
CA ARG A 64 9.63 10.24 -1.18
C ARG A 64 8.35 10.46 -0.40
N VAL A 65 7.40 9.56 -0.59
CA VAL A 65 6.13 9.54 0.14
C VAL A 65 6.33 8.84 1.49
N VAL A 66 5.97 9.53 2.57
CA VAL A 66 6.06 9.04 3.95
C VAL A 66 4.65 8.96 4.54
N ALA A 67 4.29 7.79 5.07
CA ALA A 67 3.06 7.55 5.79
C ALA A 67 3.27 7.47 7.30
N ARG A 68 2.28 7.91 8.07
CA ARG A 68 2.20 7.84 9.53
C ARG A 68 0.78 7.46 9.96
N ALA A 69 0.68 6.73 11.06
CA ALA A 69 -0.56 6.63 11.82
C ALA A 69 -0.87 7.93 12.57
N PRO A 70 -2.15 8.32 12.69
CA PRO A 70 -2.60 9.16 13.78
C PRO A 70 -2.35 8.47 15.13
N ASP A 71 -1.94 9.23 16.15
CA ASP A 71 -1.58 8.68 17.47
C ASP A 71 -2.72 7.85 18.09
N ALA A 72 -3.97 8.27 17.89
CA ALA A 72 -5.16 7.63 18.47
C ALA A 72 -5.45 6.22 17.94
N ILE A 73 -4.91 5.83 16.78
CA ILE A 73 -5.21 4.54 16.13
C ILE A 73 -3.95 3.73 15.78
N THR A 74 -2.81 4.11 16.35
CA THR A 74 -1.53 3.45 16.06
C THR A 74 -1.58 1.97 16.44
N GLY A 75 -1.18 1.09 15.52
CA GLY A 75 -1.15 -0.37 15.74
C GLY A 75 -2.52 -1.06 15.75
N LEU A 76 -3.61 -0.32 15.49
CA LEU A 76 -4.97 -0.86 15.45
C LEU A 76 -5.43 -1.08 14.01
N ILE A 77 -6.03 -2.24 13.75
CA ILE A 77 -6.69 -2.56 12.47
C ILE A 77 -8.07 -3.13 12.70
N GLU A 78 -9.04 -2.70 11.90
CA GLU A 78 -10.39 -3.27 11.93
C GLU A 78 -10.44 -4.56 11.10
N VAL A 79 -10.71 -5.69 11.76
CA VAL A 79 -11.09 -6.94 11.10
C VAL A 79 -12.60 -6.97 10.99
N ARG A 80 -13.11 -6.64 9.80
CA ARG A 80 -14.56 -6.57 9.54
C ARG A 80 -15.29 -7.83 10.00
N GLY A 81 -16.37 -7.62 10.76
CA GLY A 81 -17.19 -8.68 11.33
C GLY A 81 -16.59 -9.36 12.58
N SER A 82 -15.37 -9.01 12.99
CA SER A 82 -14.70 -9.56 14.18
C SER A 82 -14.39 -8.49 15.22
N GLY A 83 -14.00 -7.28 14.81
CA GLY A 83 -13.67 -6.17 15.70
C GLY A 83 -12.30 -5.57 15.42
N ILE A 84 -11.80 -4.75 16.36
CA ILE A 84 -10.49 -4.09 16.26
C ILE A 84 -9.45 -4.94 16.98
N VAL A 85 -8.29 -5.12 16.35
CA VAL A 85 -7.17 -5.88 16.92
C VAL A 85 -5.88 -5.09 16.87
N GLU A 86 -4.97 -5.40 17.81
CA GLU A 86 -3.60 -4.91 17.80
C GLU A 86 -2.71 -5.75 16.89
N THR A 87 -1.76 -5.09 16.23
CA THR A 87 -0.79 -5.73 15.33
C THR A 87 0.55 -5.03 15.43
N GLU A 88 1.63 -5.76 15.09
CA GLU A 88 2.95 -5.17 14.87
C GLU A 88 2.86 -3.95 13.96
N THR A 89 3.51 -2.86 14.37
CA THR A 89 3.39 -1.55 13.74
C THR A 89 4.73 -0.88 13.47
N LEU A 90 4.80 -0.12 12.37
CA LEU A 90 5.95 0.68 11.98
C LEU A 90 5.44 2.02 11.43
N SER A 91 5.61 3.08 12.21
CA SER A 91 5.23 4.45 11.84
C SER A 91 6.32 5.41 12.31
N PRO A 92 6.91 6.26 11.44
CA PRO A 92 6.62 6.43 10.02
C PRO A 92 7.18 5.32 9.12
N ALA A 93 6.66 5.23 7.89
CA ALA A 93 7.19 4.35 6.85
C ALA A 93 7.18 5.00 5.45
N LEU A 94 8.08 4.58 4.56
CA LEU A 94 8.08 4.97 3.15
C LEU A 94 7.03 4.17 2.37
N LEU A 95 6.23 4.85 1.55
CA LEU A 95 5.32 4.21 0.60
C LEU A 95 5.97 4.10 -0.78
N HIS A 96 5.76 2.95 -1.43
CA HIS A 96 6.31 2.67 -2.76
C HIS A 96 5.23 2.40 -3.81
N TYR A 97 4.13 1.76 -3.43
CA TYR A 97 3.01 1.47 -4.33
C TYR A 97 1.68 1.81 -3.69
N ALA A 98 0.75 2.29 -4.51
CA ALA A 98 -0.66 2.25 -4.20
C ALA A 98 -1.23 0.92 -4.70
N VAL A 99 -2.17 0.34 -3.96
CA VAL A 99 -2.86 -0.90 -4.32
C VAL A 99 -4.35 -0.60 -4.33
N LEU A 100 -5.00 -0.84 -5.47
CA LEU A 100 -6.44 -0.71 -5.63
C LEU A 100 -7.07 -2.10 -5.73
N PRO A 101 -7.82 -2.54 -4.69
CA PRO A 101 -8.66 -3.72 -4.80
C PRO A 101 -9.75 -3.47 -5.85
N VAL A 102 -9.92 -4.43 -6.77
CA VAL A 102 -10.93 -4.37 -7.83
C VAL A 102 -11.88 -5.56 -7.77
N ASP A 103 -13.13 -5.34 -8.16
CA ASP A 103 -14.07 -6.43 -8.44
C ASP A 103 -13.94 -6.82 -9.92
N LEU A 104 -13.30 -7.97 -10.18
CA LEU A 104 -13.09 -8.46 -11.55
C LEU A 104 -14.39 -8.76 -12.30
N ARG A 105 -15.51 -8.96 -11.60
CA ARG A 105 -16.82 -9.18 -12.25
C ARG A 105 -17.36 -7.92 -12.93
N ASN A 106 -16.85 -6.75 -12.53
CA ASN A 106 -17.29 -5.44 -12.98
C ASN A 106 -16.15 -4.66 -13.67
N SER A 107 -15.03 -5.33 -14.02
CA SER A 107 -13.83 -4.69 -14.53
C SER A 107 -13.33 -5.39 -15.81
N ASP A 108 -13.73 -4.84 -16.96
CA ASP A 108 -13.44 -5.41 -18.29
C ASP A 108 -12.13 -4.92 -18.92
N ARG A 109 -11.27 -4.19 -18.19
CA ARG A 109 -10.09 -3.55 -18.77
C ARG A 109 -8.82 -3.87 -18.01
N LEU A 110 -7.81 -4.29 -18.77
CA LEU A 110 -6.43 -4.35 -18.30
C LEU A 110 -6.00 -2.95 -17.79
N PRO A 111 -5.19 -2.88 -16.71
CA PRO A 111 -4.61 -1.62 -16.27
C PRO A 111 -3.80 -0.97 -17.41
N ALA A 112 -3.84 0.35 -17.50
CA ALA A 112 -2.96 1.08 -18.39
C ALA A 112 -1.50 0.93 -17.92
N GLU A 113 -0.56 0.84 -18.86
CA GLU A 113 0.87 0.86 -18.52
C GLU A 113 1.23 2.15 -17.80
N GLY A 114 2.00 2.04 -16.70
CA GLY A 114 2.44 3.20 -15.93
C GLY A 114 1.29 3.95 -15.24
N GLU A 115 0.25 3.25 -14.81
CA GLU A 115 -0.81 3.85 -14.00
C GLU A 115 -0.26 4.32 -12.64
N HIS A 116 -0.64 5.54 -12.22
CA HIS A 116 -0.23 6.12 -10.95
C HIS A 116 -1.47 6.55 -10.15
N PHE A 117 -1.35 6.53 -8.82
CA PHE A 117 -2.30 7.10 -7.90
C PHE A 117 -1.75 8.41 -7.33
N GLU A 118 -2.49 9.51 -7.51
CA GLU A 118 -2.16 10.80 -6.96
C GLU A 118 -2.72 10.96 -5.55
N LEU A 119 -1.82 11.10 -4.57
CA LEU A 119 -2.18 11.29 -3.16
C LEU A 119 -2.53 12.75 -2.89
N PHE A 120 -1.76 13.63 -3.52
CA PHE A 120 -1.94 15.08 -3.61
C PHE A 120 -0.96 15.59 -4.68
N GLU A 121 -1.10 16.86 -5.04
CA GLU A 121 -0.26 17.52 -6.06
C GLU A 121 1.25 17.24 -5.84
N GLY A 122 1.85 16.53 -6.79
CA GLY A 122 3.28 16.19 -6.80
C GLY A 122 3.68 14.91 -6.05
N ALA A 123 2.74 14.20 -5.42
CA ALA A 123 2.97 12.93 -4.75
C ALA A 123 2.21 11.79 -5.45
N LEU A 124 2.93 11.10 -6.34
CA LEU A 124 2.43 9.96 -7.11
C LEU A 124 3.03 8.66 -6.58
N LEU A 125 2.22 7.60 -6.52
CA LEU A 125 2.69 6.24 -6.36
C LEU A 125 2.28 5.42 -7.59
N PRO A 126 3.15 4.54 -8.12
CA PRO A 126 2.72 3.53 -9.08
C PRO A 126 1.53 2.72 -8.53
N LEU A 127 0.51 2.50 -9.35
CA LEU A 127 -0.73 1.85 -8.95
C LEU A 127 -0.75 0.40 -9.40
N LEU A 128 -0.96 -0.50 -8.45
CA LEU A 128 -1.22 -1.92 -8.69
C LEU A 128 -2.70 -2.21 -8.50
N ARG A 129 -3.30 -2.95 -9.45
CA ARG A 129 -4.69 -3.43 -9.34
C ARG A 129 -4.68 -4.92 -9.03
N ILE A 130 -5.52 -5.33 -8.10
CA ILE A 130 -5.61 -6.73 -7.68
C ILE A 130 -7.03 -7.08 -7.29
N ALA A 131 -7.48 -8.30 -7.61
CA ALA A 131 -8.81 -8.74 -7.23
C ALA A 131 -8.98 -8.71 -5.70
N ALA A 132 -10.05 -8.09 -5.21
CA ALA A 132 -10.30 -7.99 -3.77
C ALA A 132 -10.44 -9.37 -3.08
N THR A 133 -10.80 -10.40 -3.85
CA THR A 133 -11.03 -11.78 -3.38
C THR A 133 -9.91 -12.75 -3.78
N VAL A 134 -8.75 -12.24 -4.21
CA VAL A 134 -7.62 -13.12 -4.55
C VAL A 134 -7.20 -13.95 -3.31
N PRO A 135 -6.97 -15.26 -3.44
CA PRO A 135 -6.57 -16.09 -2.29
C PRO A 135 -5.20 -15.72 -1.71
N ASP A 136 -4.26 -15.34 -2.58
CA ASP A 136 -2.88 -15.02 -2.23
C ASP A 136 -2.48 -13.63 -2.74
N PRO A 137 -2.96 -12.55 -2.08
CA PRO A 137 -2.64 -11.20 -2.51
C PRO A 137 -1.15 -10.89 -2.44
N LEU A 138 -0.42 -11.39 -1.43
CA LEU A 138 1.00 -11.09 -1.31
C LEU A 138 1.81 -11.70 -2.44
N ALA A 139 1.53 -12.96 -2.83
CA ALA A 139 2.24 -13.59 -3.95
C ALA A 139 2.02 -12.81 -5.26
N VAL A 140 0.79 -12.38 -5.54
CA VAL A 140 0.47 -11.61 -6.74
C VAL A 140 1.14 -10.24 -6.72
N LEU A 141 1.06 -9.50 -5.60
CA LEU A 141 1.73 -8.21 -5.48
C LEU A 141 3.25 -8.35 -5.61
N SER A 142 3.84 -9.38 -5.00
CA SER A 142 5.28 -9.64 -5.10
C SER A 142 5.72 -9.92 -6.53
N ALA A 143 4.93 -10.66 -7.32
CA ALA A 143 5.21 -10.90 -8.74
C ALA A 143 5.20 -9.59 -9.55
N PHE A 144 4.20 -8.72 -9.34
CA PHE A 144 4.15 -7.42 -10.03
C PHE A 144 5.26 -6.47 -9.59
N ILE A 145 5.61 -6.43 -8.30
CA ILE A 145 6.71 -5.61 -7.79
C ILE A 145 8.05 -6.09 -8.36
N ALA A 146 8.23 -7.42 -8.48
CA ALA A 146 9.42 -7.98 -9.13
C ALA A 146 9.48 -7.64 -10.63
N PHE A 147 8.34 -7.70 -11.32
CA PHE A 147 8.24 -7.38 -12.75
C PHE A 147 8.47 -5.90 -13.07
N ASN A 148 7.83 -5.00 -12.33
CA ASN A 148 7.94 -3.55 -12.52
C ASN A 148 9.29 -2.96 -12.05
N GLY A 149 10.18 -3.80 -11.54
CA GLY A 149 11.42 -3.40 -10.89
C GLY A 149 11.19 -2.99 -9.44
N LYS A 150 12.16 -3.34 -8.58
CA LYS A 150 12.16 -2.95 -7.16
C LYS A 150 12.01 -1.42 -7.07
N PRO A 151 11.19 -0.88 -6.15
CA PRO A 151 11.06 0.55 -6.02
C PRO A 151 12.45 1.17 -5.78
N PRO A 152 12.73 2.35 -6.37
CA PRO A 152 14.07 2.91 -6.38
C PRO A 152 14.60 2.94 -4.95
N SER A 153 15.68 2.20 -4.71
CA SER A 153 16.37 2.19 -3.43
C SER A 153 17.07 3.52 -3.28
N GLY A 154 16.30 4.52 -2.88
CA GLY A 154 16.76 5.82 -2.44
C GLY A 154 17.92 6.46 -3.21
N GLY A 155 17.59 7.28 -4.21
CA GLY A 155 18.55 8.22 -4.79
C GLY A 155 18.46 8.36 -6.30
N ASP A 156 17.77 7.47 -7.00
CA ASP A 156 17.70 7.52 -8.46
C ASP A 156 16.25 7.69 -8.93
N SER A 157 15.99 8.85 -9.53
CA SER A 157 14.72 9.23 -10.16
C SER A 157 14.61 8.73 -11.61
N SER A 158 15.50 7.83 -12.02
CA SER A 158 15.46 7.26 -13.36
C SER A 158 14.39 6.15 -13.44
N PRO A 159 13.44 6.21 -14.40
CA PRO A 159 12.51 5.12 -14.61
C PRO A 159 13.29 3.87 -15.06
N ASN A 160 13.18 2.78 -14.29
CA ASN A 160 13.73 1.48 -14.67
C ASN A 160 12.95 0.95 -15.88
N LEU A 161 13.41 1.31 -17.07
CA LEU A 161 12.90 0.79 -18.33
C LEU A 161 13.44 -0.64 -18.53
N ARG A 162 12.78 -1.64 -17.96
CA ARG A 162 12.98 -3.04 -18.39
C ARG A 162 11.78 -3.48 -19.22
N ARG A 163 11.98 -3.36 -20.54
CA ARG A 163 11.13 -3.86 -21.64
C ARG A 163 11.18 -5.39 -21.70
N PHE A 164 10.03 -6.02 -21.91
CA PHE A 164 9.74 -6.91 -23.05
C PHE A 164 8.26 -6.83 -23.39
#